data_AF-A0A922CTF6-F1
#
_entry.id   AF-A0A922CTF6-F1
#
_cell.length_a   1.000
_cell.length_b   1.000
_cell.length_c   1.000
_cell.angle_alpha   90.00
_cell.angle_beta   90.00
_cell.angle_gamma   90.00
#
_symmetry.space_group_name_H-M   'P 1'
#
loop_
_entity.id
_entity.type
_entity.pdbx_description
1 polymer ?
#
loop_
_entity_poly.entity_id
_entity_poly.type
_entity_poly.pdbx_seq_one_letter_code
_entity_poly.pdbx_strand_id
1 'polypeptide(L)'
;MCIVVRCLCVGCRRGAMWRGARWRLAAALAVAVLVVWAWHGSRAGRARRDLAAPVEGRDLPLIFIGGVPRSGTTLMRAMLDAHGDVRCGQETRVVPRILQMRQHWARSQKESVRLEQAGVSRAVLDNAIAAFCLEVIVRHGEPAPRLCNKDPLVLKMGTYVLELFPNAKFLFMVRDGRATVHSIITRKVTITGFDLTSYRQCLTKWNHAVELMYQQCKSLGPTRCLMVRYESLVLWPRETLHRILAFLDLPWDEAVMHHERYINQPNGVALSNVERSSDQVVRPVNLDALDKWVGQIPADVRADMAELAPMLSVLGYDPWANPPRYDASPPPAPDTT
;
A
#
# COMPACT_ATOMS: atom_id res chain seq x y z
N MET A 1 -66.05 -24.85 -44.09
CA MET A 1 -65.90 -25.02 -42.64
C MET A 1 -66.06 -23.64 -42.02
N CYS A 2 -67.26 -23.32 -41.55
CA CYS A 2 -67.71 -21.96 -41.23
C CYS A 2 -68.64 -21.98 -40.00
N ILE A 3 -68.48 -20.96 -39.15
CA ILE A 3 -69.54 -20.17 -38.47
C ILE A 3 -70.18 -20.80 -37.20
N VAL A 4 -69.93 -20.21 -36.01
CA VAL A 4 -70.78 -19.27 -35.19
C VAL A 4 -72.09 -19.89 -34.65
N VAL A 5 -72.39 -19.68 -33.35
CA VAL A 5 -73.63 -19.07 -32.77
C VAL A 5 -73.90 -19.53 -31.33
N ARG A 6 -73.76 -18.56 -30.40
CA ARG A 6 -74.70 -18.03 -29.38
C ARG A 6 -75.89 -18.84 -28.80
N CYS A 7 -76.27 -18.40 -27.59
CA CYS A 7 -77.54 -18.51 -26.82
C CYS A 7 -77.55 -19.55 -25.69
N LEU A 8 -77.51 -19.12 -24.42
CA LEU A 8 -78.61 -18.60 -23.57
C LEU A 8 -79.70 -19.65 -23.29
N CYS A 9 -79.74 -20.12 -22.04
CA CYS A 9 -80.96 -20.59 -21.41
C CYS A 9 -81.06 -20.09 -19.96
N VAL A 10 -82.28 -19.68 -19.65
CA VAL A 10 -82.82 -18.98 -18.48
C VAL A 10 -83.01 -19.94 -17.30
N GLY A 11 -83.00 -19.45 -16.05
CA GLY A 11 -83.54 -20.28 -14.95
C GLY A 11 -83.25 -19.91 -13.49
N CYS A 12 -83.77 -18.78 -13.02
CA CYS A 12 -84.36 -18.54 -11.68
C CYS A 12 -83.90 -19.32 -10.41
N ARG A 13 -83.29 -18.54 -9.49
CA ARG A 13 -83.68 -18.29 -8.08
C ARG A 13 -83.53 -19.35 -6.95
N ARG A 14 -82.80 -18.86 -5.91
CA ARG A 14 -83.04 -18.86 -4.44
C ARG A 14 -82.22 -19.83 -3.55
N GLY A 15 -81.62 -19.25 -2.50
CA GLY A 15 -81.17 -19.92 -1.27
C GLY A 15 -79.71 -19.62 -0.88
N ALA A 16 -79.41 -18.46 -0.29
CA ALA A 16 -79.11 -18.31 1.15
C ALA A 16 -77.72 -18.85 1.56
N MET A 17 -76.73 -17.95 1.79
CA MET A 17 -76.31 -17.41 3.10
C MET A 17 -75.28 -18.32 3.79
N TRP A 18 -74.31 -17.74 4.52
CA TRP A 18 -73.19 -18.37 5.29
C TRP A 18 -71.77 -18.37 4.69
N ARG A 19 -71.19 -17.22 4.28
CA ARG A 19 -69.71 -17.10 4.12
C ARG A 19 -69.10 -15.75 4.51
N GLY A 20 -69.66 -15.02 5.48
CA GLY A 20 -69.17 -13.67 5.86
C GLY A 20 -68.28 -13.59 7.10
N ALA A 21 -68.53 -14.41 8.13
CA ALA A 21 -67.94 -14.18 9.46
C ALA A 21 -66.52 -14.78 9.65
N ARG A 22 -66.22 -15.92 9.02
CA ARG A 22 -64.92 -16.61 9.20
C ARG A 22 -63.74 -15.89 8.54
N TRP A 23 -64.00 -15.12 7.47
CA TRP A 23 -62.96 -14.38 6.76
C TRP A 23 -62.52 -13.09 7.47
N ARG A 24 -63.41 -12.47 8.24
CA ARG A 24 -63.10 -11.24 8.99
C ARG A 24 -62.22 -11.49 10.22
N LEU A 25 -62.41 -12.63 10.90
CA LEU A 25 -61.54 -13.03 12.02
C LEU A 25 -60.15 -13.48 11.56
N ALA A 26 -60.05 -14.21 10.45
CA ALA A 26 -58.75 -14.64 9.90
C ALA A 26 -57.90 -13.44 9.42
N ALA A 27 -58.52 -12.45 8.79
CA ALA A 27 -57.84 -11.22 8.37
C ALA A 27 -57.38 -10.36 9.57
N ALA A 28 -58.19 -10.25 10.63
CA ALA A 28 -57.83 -9.51 11.83
C ALA A 28 -56.68 -10.18 12.61
N LEU A 29 -56.66 -11.52 12.70
CA LEU A 29 -55.56 -12.28 13.29
C LEU A 29 -54.26 -12.17 12.48
N ALA A 30 -54.34 -12.18 11.13
CA ALA A 30 -53.17 -12.01 10.27
C ALA A 30 -52.55 -10.60 10.39
N VAL A 31 -53.38 -9.56 10.51
CA VAL A 31 -52.91 -8.18 10.73
C VAL A 31 -52.31 -8.02 12.14
N ALA A 32 -52.92 -8.62 13.18
CA ALA A 32 -52.38 -8.60 14.53
C ALA A 32 -51.02 -9.33 14.64
N VAL A 33 -50.87 -10.48 13.96
CA VAL A 33 -49.59 -11.21 13.92
C VAL A 33 -48.53 -10.42 13.16
N LEU A 34 -48.87 -9.76 12.05
CA LEU A 34 -47.94 -8.89 11.31
C LEU A 34 -47.52 -7.65 12.10
N VAL A 35 -48.43 -7.04 12.85
CA VAL A 35 -48.12 -5.90 13.73
C VAL A 35 -47.26 -6.34 14.92
N VAL A 36 -47.53 -7.50 15.53
CA VAL A 36 -46.70 -8.04 16.62
C VAL A 36 -45.32 -8.47 16.11
N TRP A 37 -45.21 -9.04 14.89
CA TRP A 37 -43.91 -9.33 14.25
C TRP A 37 -43.14 -8.07 13.89
N ALA A 38 -43.81 -7.00 13.44
CA ALA A 38 -43.17 -5.71 13.22
C ALA A 38 -42.74 -5.04 14.54
N TRP A 39 -43.50 -5.23 15.62
CA TRP A 39 -43.18 -4.65 16.93
C TRP A 39 -42.13 -5.46 17.72
N HIS A 40 -42.11 -6.79 17.58
CA HIS A 40 -41.14 -7.68 18.23
C HIS A 40 -39.88 -7.91 17.39
N GLY A 41 -39.95 -7.80 16.05
CA GLY A 41 -38.79 -7.77 15.16
C GLY A 41 -37.93 -6.50 15.30
N SER A 42 -38.42 -5.50 16.06
CA SER A 42 -37.74 -4.23 16.33
C SER A 42 -37.01 -4.19 17.69
N ARG A 43 -36.97 -5.30 18.44
CA ARG A 43 -36.27 -5.41 19.74
C ARG A 43 -35.09 -6.37 19.75
N ALA A 44 -34.71 -6.94 18.61
CA ALA A 44 -33.33 -7.37 18.45
C ALA A 44 -32.50 -6.09 18.41
N GLY A 45 -31.82 -5.79 19.52
CA GLY A 45 -30.89 -4.68 19.63
C GLY A 45 -29.88 -4.77 18.49
N ARG A 46 -30.18 -4.12 17.37
CA ARG A 46 -29.18 -3.73 16.40
C ARG A 46 -28.37 -2.71 17.18
N ALA A 47 -27.34 -3.19 17.87
CA ALA A 47 -26.29 -2.35 18.40
C ALA A 47 -26.05 -1.32 17.31
N ARG A 48 -26.21 -0.03 17.63
CA ARG A 48 -25.75 1.03 16.74
C ARG A 48 -24.28 0.68 16.52
N ARG A 49 -23.96 0.02 15.40
CA ARG A 49 -22.59 0.00 14.90
C ARG A 49 -22.26 1.45 14.81
N ASP A 50 -21.37 1.90 15.69
CA ASP A 50 -20.88 3.25 15.65
C ASP A 50 -20.32 3.42 14.24
N LEU A 51 -21.04 4.16 13.39
CA LEU A 51 -20.75 4.21 11.95
C LEU A 51 -19.39 4.87 11.68
N ALA A 52 -18.81 5.47 12.73
CA ALA A 52 -17.49 6.06 12.75
C ALA A 52 -16.41 5.16 13.39
N ALA A 53 -16.75 3.97 13.92
CA ALA A 53 -15.76 3.08 14.52
C ALA A 53 -14.67 2.71 13.49
N PRO A 54 -13.38 2.71 13.89
CA PRO A 54 -12.30 2.28 13.03
C PRO A 54 -12.50 0.84 12.55
N VAL A 55 -12.07 0.55 11.32
CA VAL A 55 -11.99 -0.82 10.80
C VAL A 55 -11.09 -1.67 11.70
N GLU A 56 -11.53 -2.90 12.00
CA GLU A 56 -10.75 -3.87 12.76
C GLU A 56 -9.41 -4.17 12.09
N GLY A 57 -8.33 -4.29 12.88
CA GLY A 57 -6.98 -4.54 12.38
C GLY A 57 -6.19 -3.30 11.93
N ARG A 58 -6.74 -2.08 12.09
CA ARG A 58 -5.98 -0.83 11.82
C ARG A 58 -4.80 -0.62 12.78
N ASP A 59 -4.81 -1.28 13.92
CA ASP A 59 -3.79 -1.29 14.95
C ASP A 59 -2.70 -2.36 14.73
N LEU A 60 -2.82 -3.19 13.68
CA LEU A 60 -1.74 -4.11 13.30
C LEU A 60 -0.43 -3.34 13.08
N PRO A 61 0.71 -3.87 13.52
CA PRO A 61 1.99 -3.16 13.47
C PRO A 61 2.64 -3.32 12.08
N LEU A 62 1.96 -2.82 11.05
CA LEU A 62 2.32 -2.97 9.63
C LEU A 62 3.67 -2.32 9.29
N ILE A 63 4.40 -2.95 8.37
CA ILE A 63 5.63 -2.39 7.80
C ILE A 63 5.35 -1.86 6.41
N PHE A 64 5.72 -0.61 6.12
CA PHE A 64 5.65 -0.05 4.77
C PHE A 64 7.04 0.26 4.24
N ILE A 65 7.42 -0.37 3.13
CA ILE A 65 8.70 -0.12 2.46
C ILE A 65 8.45 0.76 1.25
N GLY A 66 9.10 1.92 1.22
CA GLY A 66 8.95 2.92 0.16
C GLY A 66 10.29 3.49 -0.29
N GLY A 67 10.21 4.40 -1.25
CA GLY A 67 11.36 5.07 -1.87
C GLY A 67 11.14 5.29 -3.36
N VAL A 68 12.04 6.01 -4.02
CA VAL A 68 11.97 6.11 -5.49
C VAL A 68 12.23 4.71 -6.08
N PRO A 69 11.46 4.23 -7.07
CA PRO A 69 11.75 2.95 -7.72
C PRO A 69 13.22 2.88 -8.17
N ARG A 70 13.82 1.69 -8.08
CA ARG A 70 15.26 1.43 -8.34
C ARG A 70 16.22 1.86 -7.22
N SER A 71 15.70 2.15 -6.03
CA SER A 71 16.49 2.42 -4.82
C SER A 71 16.69 1.19 -3.90
N GLY A 72 16.54 -0.03 -4.41
CA GLY A 72 16.73 -1.26 -3.61
C GLY A 72 15.52 -1.71 -2.78
N THR A 73 14.33 -1.16 -3.01
CA THR A 73 13.10 -1.52 -2.26
C THR A 73 12.71 -3.00 -2.39
N THR A 74 12.90 -3.64 -3.55
CA THR A 74 12.64 -5.08 -3.71
C THR A 74 13.68 -5.93 -2.98
N LEU A 75 14.95 -5.50 -2.90
CA LEU A 75 15.96 -6.22 -2.10
C LEU A 75 15.60 -6.13 -0.61
N MET A 76 15.27 -4.93 -0.12
CA MET A 76 14.87 -4.73 1.28
C MET A 76 13.70 -5.62 1.68
N ARG A 77 12.61 -5.62 0.89
CA ARG A 77 11.46 -6.45 1.21
C ARG A 77 11.78 -7.95 1.12
N ALA A 78 12.67 -8.36 0.21
CA ALA A 78 13.05 -9.76 0.06
C ALA A 78 13.88 -10.25 1.24
N MET A 79 14.77 -9.39 1.77
CA MET A 79 15.51 -9.69 2.99
C MET A 79 14.59 -9.79 4.20
N LEU A 80 13.53 -8.98 4.28
CA LEU A 80 12.52 -9.13 5.33
C LEU A 80 11.61 -10.35 5.12
N ASP A 81 11.17 -10.64 3.89
CA ASP A 81 10.39 -11.85 3.55
C ASP A 81 11.13 -13.16 3.92
N ALA A 82 12.46 -13.12 4.06
CA ALA A 82 13.23 -14.28 4.51
C ALA A 82 13.15 -14.51 6.02
N HIS A 83 12.73 -13.50 6.82
CA HIS A 83 12.55 -13.64 8.25
C HIS A 83 11.30 -14.48 8.56
N GLY A 84 11.41 -15.44 9.47
CA GLY A 84 10.32 -16.38 9.78
C GLY A 84 8.99 -15.76 10.26
N ASP A 85 8.99 -14.49 10.71
CA ASP A 85 7.81 -13.80 11.23
C ASP A 85 7.23 -12.76 10.29
N VAL A 86 7.89 -12.46 9.16
CA VAL A 86 7.56 -11.31 8.31
C VAL A 86 7.12 -11.75 6.92
N ARG A 87 6.03 -11.18 6.43
CA ARG A 87 5.63 -11.30 5.02
C ARG A 87 5.33 -9.94 4.41
N CYS A 88 6.12 -9.56 3.44
CA CYS A 88 5.93 -8.45 2.51
C CYS A 88 5.19 -8.90 1.23
N GLY A 89 5.77 -9.84 0.49
CA GLY A 89 5.27 -10.25 -0.83
C GLY A 89 5.56 -9.26 -1.97
N GLN A 90 4.86 -9.42 -3.10
CA GLN A 90 5.04 -8.62 -4.32
C GLN A 90 4.44 -7.20 -4.22
N GLU A 91 4.73 -6.34 -5.20
CA GLU A 91 4.08 -5.02 -5.31
C GLU A 91 2.57 -5.17 -5.56
N THR A 92 1.75 -4.58 -4.70
CA THR A 92 0.29 -4.67 -4.84
C THR A 92 -0.22 -3.79 -5.98
N ARG A 93 0.48 -2.68 -6.27
CA ARG A 93 0.17 -1.65 -7.28
C ARG A 93 -1.13 -0.88 -7.02
N VAL A 94 -2.12 -1.48 -6.36
CA VAL A 94 -3.44 -0.91 -6.09
C VAL A 94 -3.45 -0.03 -4.84
N VAL A 95 -2.67 -0.37 -3.80
CA VAL A 95 -2.54 0.44 -2.57
C VAL A 95 -2.08 1.87 -2.87
N PRO A 96 -0.95 2.12 -3.58
CA PRO A 96 -0.55 3.49 -3.89
C PRO A 96 -1.55 4.23 -4.79
N ARG A 97 -2.32 3.52 -5.64
CA ARG A 97 -3.33 4.12 -6.52
C ARG A 97 -4.55 4.62 -5.75
N ILE A 98 -5.08 3.84 -4.80
CA ILE A 98 -6.22 4.27 -3.98
C ILE A 98 -5.82 5.44 -3.07
N LEU A 99 -4.61 5.41 -2.51
CA LEU A 99 -4.08 6.50 -1.68
C LEU A 99 -3.89 7.78 -2.51
N GLN A 100 -3.36 7.67 -3.73
CA GLN A 100 -3.23 8.80 -4.66
C GLN A 100 -4.61 9.36 -5.05
N MET A 101 -5.58 8.49 -5.35
CA MET A 101 -6.95 8.91 -5.68
C MET A 101 -7.58 9.69 -4.53
N ARG A 102 -7.45 9.21 -3.28
CA ARG A 102 -7.87 9.95 -2.10
C ARG A 102 -7.18 11.29 -1.97
N GLN A 103 -5.87 11.35 -2.21
CA GLN A 103 -5.12 12.59 -2.16
C GLN A 103 -5.63 13.61 -3.19
N HIS A 104 -6.05 13.16 -4.37
CA HIS A 104 -6.65 14.04 -5.38
C HIS A 104 -7.98 14.63 -4.91
N TRP A 105 -8.86 13.84 -4.30
CA TRP A 105 -10.11 14.35 -3.71
C TRP A 105 -9.86 15.38 -2.62
N ALA A 106 -8.94 15.09 -1.70
CA ALA A 106 -8.61 15.97 -0.59
C ALA A 106 -7.93 17.30 -1.00
N ARG A 107 -7.25 17.34 -2.15
CA ARG A 107 -6.64 18.57 -2.68
C ARG A 107 -7.64 19.48 -3.40
N SER A 108 -8.78 18.93 -3.84
CA SER A 108 -9.82 19.69 -4.52
C SER A 108 -10.84 20.18 -3.50
N GLN A 109 -10.84 21.49 -3.22
CA GLN A 109 -11.80 22.09 -2.28
C GLN A 109 -13.25 21.84 -2.72
N LYS A 110 -13.52 22.01 -4.02
CA LYS A 110 -14.86 21.77 -4.59
C LYS A 110 -15.30 20.33 -4.40
N GLU A 111 -14.40 19.36 -4.62
CA GLU A 111 -14.75 17.95 -4.47
C GLU A 111 -14.92 17.56 -3.00
N SER A 112 -14.08 18.09 -2.11
CA SER A 112 -14.20 17.86 -0.66
C SER A 112 -15.56 18.32 -0.13
N VAL A 113 -16.02 19.51 -0.52
CA VAL A 113 -17.36 20.01 -0.15
C VAL A 113 -18.49 19.13 -0.71
N ARG A 114 -18.36 18.64 -1.95
CA ARG A 114 -19.36 17.73 -2.55
C ARG A 114 -19.45 16.41 -1.79
N LEU A 115 -18.31 15.84 -1.40
CA LEU A 115 -18.25 14.59 -0.64
C LEU A 115 -18.87 14.76 0.74
N GLU A 116 -18.55 15.85 1.45
CA GLU A 116 -19.15 16.16 2.74
C GLU A 116 -20.67 16.32 2.66
N GLN A 117 -21.18 17.07 1.67
CA GLN A 117 -22.62 17.24 1.44
C GLN A 117 -23.34 15.94 1.04
N ALA A 118 -22.61 15.00 0.42
CA ALA A 118 -23.12 13.67 0.09
C ALA A 118 -23.08 12.70 1.28
N GLY A 119 -22.64 13.13 2.48
CA GLY A 119 -22.49 12.28 3.66
C GLY A 119 -21.23 11.39 3.63
N VAL A 120 -20.34 11.60 2.65
CA VAL A 120 -19.05 10.91 2.52
C VAL A 120 -18.01 11.69 3.31
N SER A 121 -18.11 11.60 4.64
CA SER A 121 -17.20 12.30 5.55
C SER A 121 -15.77 11.74 5.48
N ARG A 122 -14.80 12.48 6.04
CA ARG A 122 -13.42 12.00 6.20
C ARG A 122 -13.35 10.64 6.90
N ALA A 123 -14.12 10.43 7.96
CA ALA A 123 -14.14 9.16 8.68
C ALA A 123 -14.65 8.00 7.80
N VAL A 124 -15.69 8.25 6.99
CA VAL A 124 -16.20 7.25 6.04
C VAL A 124 -15.15 6.88 5.01
N LEU A 125 -14.46 7.87 4.42
CA LEU A 125 -13.39 7.63 3.45
C LEU A 125 -12.20 6.92 4.08
N ASP A 126 -11.74 7.39 5.22
CA ASP A 126 -10.58 6.81 5.90
C ASP A 126 -10.86 5.35 6.31
N ASN A 127 -12.07 5.03 6.76
CA ASN A 127 -12.47 3.64 7.02
C ASN A 127 -12.55 2.80 5.74
N ALA A 128 -13.16 3.31 4.66
CA ALA A 128 -13.25 2.58 3.40
C ALA A 128 -11.86 2.27 2.81
N ILE A 129 -10.94 3.24 2.88
CA ILE A 129 -9.57 3.10 2.36
C ILE A 129 -8.76 2.18 3.27
N ALA A 130 -8.88 2.30 4.60
CA ALA A 130 -8.23 1.39 5.53
C ALA A 130 -8.68 -0.06 5.30
N ALA A 131 -9.99 -0.30 5.15
CA ALA A 131 -10.53 -1.63 4.86
C ALA A 131 -9.99 -2.19 3.54
N PHE A 132 -9.99 -1.38 2.47
CA PHE A 132 -9.45 -1.78 1.18
C PHE A 132 -7.96 -2.15 1.28
N CYS A 133 -7.16 -1.28 1.89
CA CYS A 133 -5.72 -1.51 2.05
C CYS A 133 -5.44 -2.75 2.91
N LEU A 134 -6.15 -2.94 4.04
CA LEU A 134 -5.99 -4.11 4.90
C LEU A 134 -6.35 -5.40 4.17
N GLU A 135 -7.49 -5.43 3.46
CA GLU A 135 -7.90 -6.61 2.71
C GLU A 135 -6.83 -7.01 1.69
N VAL A 136 -6.30 -6.04 0.94
CA VAL A 136 -5.19 -6.29 0.01
C VAL A 136 -3.96 -6.80 0.76
N ILE A 137 -3.45 -6.06 1.74
CA ILE A 137 -2.21 -6.38 2.46
C ILE A 137 -2.29 -7.75 3.13
N VAL A 138 -3.41 -8.09 3.77
CA VAL A 138 -3.60 -9.36 4.47
C VAL A 138 -3.78 -10.52 3.48
N ARG A 139 -4.56 -10.35 2.41
CA ARG A 139 -4.98 -11.48 1.56
C ARG A 139 -4.14 -11.72 0.31
N HIS A 140 -3.27 -10.80 -0.11
CA HIS A 140 -2.51 -10.97 -1.34
C HIS A 140 -1.35 -11.99 -1.26
N GLY A 141 -1.10 -12.57 -0.08
CA GLY A 141 -0.04 -13.54 0.15
C GLY A 141 -0.27 -14.33 1.43
N GLU A 142 0.69 -15.16 1.81
CA GLU A 142 0.61 -16.01 2.99
C GLU A 142 0.44 -15.20 4.30
N PRO A 143 -0.22 -15.75 5.31
CA PRO A 143 -0.30 -15.12 6.63
C PRO A 143 1.08 -15.12 7.32
N ALA A 144 1.36 -14.06 8.07
CA ALA A 144 2.54 -13.97 8.92
C ALA A 144 2.24 -13.09 10.16
N PRO A 145 2.95 -13.28 11.28
CA PRO A 145 2.81 -12.43 12.47
C PRO A 145 3.00 -10.94 12.18
N ARG A 146 3.94 -10.60 11.30
CA ARG A 146 4.26 -9.23 10.91
C ARG A 146 4.03 -9.03 9.41
N LEU A 147 2.96 -8.29 9.08
CA LEU A 147 2.66 -7.96 7.69
C LEU A 147 3.40 -6.73 7.21
N CYS A 148 3.83 -6.78 5.96
CA CYS A 148 4.59 -5.76 5.29
C CYS A 148 3.98 -5.47 3.90
N ASN A 149 4.10 -4.23 3.45
CA ASN A 149 3.74 -3.83 2.09
C ASN A 149 4.89 -3.03 1.47
N LYS A 150 5.32 -3.46 0.28
CA LYS A 150 6.29 -2.74 -0.53
C LYS A 150 5.64 -2.26 -1.81
N ASP A 151 5.28 -0.98 -1.82
CA ASP A 151 4.89 -0.24 -3.01
C ASP A 151 5.67 1.09 -2.99
N PRO A 152 6.65 1.32 -3.90
CA PRO A 152 7.65 2.38 -3.72
C PRO A 152 7.06 3.77 -3.43
N LEU A 153 5.96 4.11 -4.10
CA LEU A 153 5.33 5.42 -4.01
C LEU A 153 4.46 5.62 -2.77
N VAL A 154 4.18 4.59 -1.96
CA VAL A 154 3.32 4.68 -0.77
C VAL A 154 3.82 5.75 0.20
N LEU A 155 5.14 5.93 0.29
CA LEU A 155 5.78 6.87 1.19
C LEU A 155 5.52 8.35 0.85
N LYS A 156 5.07 8.67 -0.38
CA LYS A 156 4.60 10.03 -0.70
C LYS A 156 3.38 10.44 0.11
N MET A 157 2.69 9.47 0.71
CA MET A 157 1.49 9.64 1.53
C MET A 157 1.71 9.07 2.94
N GLY A 158 2.96 8.96 3.41
CA GLY A 158 3.32 8.33 4.67
C GLY A 158 2.53 8.85 5.88
N THR A 159 2.36 10.17 6.02
CA THR A 159 1.57 10.76 7.11
C THR A 159 0.12 10.33 7.08
N TYR A 160 -0.50 10.26 5.90
CA TYR A 160 -1.86 9.77 5.76
C TYR A 160 -1.95 8.26 6.04
N VAL A 161 -0.96 7.47 5.61
CA VAL A 161 -0.91 6.04 5.93
C VAL A 161 -0.78 5.82 7.44
N LEU A 162 -0.06 6.66 8.18
CA LEU A 162 0.02 6.59 9.64
C LEU A 162 -1.32 6.97 10.31
N GLU A 163 -2.08 7.92 9.76
CA GLU A 163 -3.46 8.18 10.22
C GLU A 163 -4.36 6.95 10.00
N LEU A 164 -4.15 6.23 8.88
CA LEU A 164 -4.86 4.98 8.61
C LEU A 164 -4.42 3.84 9.54
N PHE A 165 -3.13 3.72 9.81
CA PHE A 165 -2.52 2.61 10.55
C PHE A 165 -1.59 3.14 11.64
N PRO A 166 -2.12 3.47 12.84
CA PRO A 166 -1.36 4.18 13.88
C PRO A 166 -0.11 3.47 14.40
N ASN A 167 -0.06 2.13 14.26
CA ASN A 167 1.07 1.32 14.69
C ASN A 167 2.06 1.00 13.56
N ALA A 168 1.85 1.55 12.36
CA ALA A 168 2.72 1.31 11.22
C ALA A 168 4.13 1.89 11.43
N LYS A 169 5.12 1.21 10.86
CA LYS A 169 6.51 1.68 10.72
C LYS A 169 6.91 1.69 9.25
N PHE A 170 7.76 2.63 8.87
CA PHE A 170 8.15 2.90 7.50
C PHE A 170 9.66 2.70 7.32
N LEU A 171 10.05 1.96 6.29
CA LEU A 171 11.42 1.91 5.80
C LEU A 171 11.51 2.74 4.51
N PHE A 172 12.22 3.86 4.58
CA PHE A 172 12.46 4.73 3.45
C PHE A 172 13.79 4.39 2.80
N MET A 173 13.73 3.65 1.69
CA MET A 173 14.90 3.35 0.90
C MET A 173 15.38 4.58 0.13
N VAL A 174 16.64 4.93 0.37
CA VAL A 174 17.36 5.99 -0.33
C VAL A 174 18.56 5.38 -1.03
N ARG A 175 18.82 5.85 -2.25
CA ARG A 175 19.98 5.49 -3.05
C ARG A 175 20.48 6.73 -3.77
N ASP A 176 21.74 6.75 -4.16
CA ASP A 176 22.28 7.78 -5.04
C ASP A 176 21.34 7.98 -6.25
N GLY A 177 20.91 9.23 -6.45
CA GLY A 177 19.98 9.59 -7.52
C GLY A 177 20.52 9.29 -8.90
N ARG A 178 21.84 9.35 -9.07
CA ARG A 178 22.54 9.03 -10.32
C ARG A 178 22.44 7.54 -10.64
N ALA A 179 22.68 6.69 -9.65
CA ALA A 179 22.49 5.24 -9.77
C ALA A 179 21.02 4.87 -10.02
N THR A 180 20.11 5.53 -9.33
CA THR A 180 18.66 5.32 -9.46
C THR A 180 18.16 5.67 -10.86
N VAL A 181 18.48 6.87 -11.35
CA VAL A 181 18.10 7.34 -12.69
C VAL A 181 18.74 6.50 -13.79
N HIS A 182 20.03 6.20 -13.67
CA HIS A 182 20.70 5.31 -14.62
C HIS A 182 20.02 3.95 -14.70
N SER A 183 19.64 3.36 -13.56
CA SER A 183 18.88 2.11 -13.54
C SER A 183 17.50 2.25 -14.17
N ILE A 184 16.79 3.36 -13.96
CA ILE A 184 15.47 3.62 -14.55
C ILE A 184 15.57 3.65 -16.09
N ILE A 185 16.54 4.40 -16.62
CA ILE A 185 16.75 4.60 -18.05
C ILE A 185 17.19 3.30 -18.73
N THR A 186 18.29 2.68 -18.29
CA THR A 186 18.87 1.51 -18.96
C THR A 186 17.97 0.28 -18.89
N ARG A 187 17.25 0.09 -17.79
CA ARG A 187 16.27 -0.99 -17.65
C ARG A 187 14.93 -0.60 -18.26
N LYS A 188 14.72 0.60 -18.80
CA LYS A 188 13.43 1.05 -19.36
C LYS A 188 12.26 0.80 -18.38
N VAL A 189 12.42 1.23 -17.12
CA VAL A 189 11.39 1.08 -16.09
C VAL A 189 10.46 2.30 -16.16
N THR A 190 9.24 2.08 -16.65
CA THR A 190 8.28 3.17 -16.86
C THR A 190 7.71 3.66 -15.53
N ILE A 191 7.91 4.95 -15.27
CA ILE A 191 7.38 5.66 -14.11
C ILE A 191 6.62 6.88 -14.64
N THR A 192 5.38 7.08 -14.21
CA THR A 192 4.55 8.19 -14.69
C THR A 192 5.26 9.53 -14.52
N GLY A 193 5.42 10.25 -15.64
CA GLY A 193 6.07 11.56 -15.68
C GLY A 193 7.58 11.55 -15.82
N PHE A 194 8.24 10.39 -15.95
CA PHE A 194 9.67 10.29 -16.28
C PHE A 194 9.85 10.07 -17.79
N ASP A 195 10.66 10.92 -18.42
CA ASP A 195 11.17 10.78 -19.77
C ASP A 195 12.48 10.02 -19.75
N LEU A 196 12.42 8.74 -20.12
CA LEU A 196 13.54 7.81 -20.12
C LEU A 196 14.63 8.15 -21.14
N THR A 197 14.42 9.13 -22.01
CA THR A 197 15.44 9.61 -22.97
C THR A 197 16.31 10.73 -22.40
N SER A 198 15.92 11.31 -21.26
CA SER A 198 16.59 12.48 -20.66
C SER A 198 17.03 12.20 -19.23
N TYR A 199 18.35 12.05 -19.02
CA TYR A 199 18.95 11.99 -17.69
C TYR A 199 18.62 13.24 -16.86
N ARG A 200 18.67 14.43 -17.49
CA ARG A 200 18.33 15.70 -16.86
C ARG A 200 16.92 15.67 -16.27
N GLN A 201 15.94 15.34 -17.10
CA GLN A 201 14.55 15.32 -16.66
C GLN A 201 14.31 14.23 -15.60
N CYS A 202 14.89 13.04 -15.79
CA CYS A 202 14.79 11.96 -14.80
C CYS A 202 15.42 12.34 -13.45
N LEU A 203 16.55 13.05 -13.42
CA LEU A 203 17.18 13.55 -12.19
C LEU A 203 16.31 14.60 -11.50
N THR A 204 15.75 15.56 -12.24
CA THR A 204 14.82 16.54 -11.67
C THR A 204 13.57 15.87 -11.08
N LYS A 205 13.01 14.88 -11.78
CA LYS A 205 11.85 14.11 -11.29
C LYS A 205 12.19 13.23 -10.09
N TRP A 206 13.37 12.59 -10.10
CA TRP A 206 13.90 11.87 -8.96
C TRP A 206 14.02 12.80 -7.74
N ASN A 207 14.62 13.98 -7.93
CA ASN A 207 14.85 14.96 -6.87
C ASN A 207 13.53 15.38 -6.21
N HIS A 208 12.53 15.77 -7.02
CA HIS A 208 11.21 16.13 -6.50
C HIS A 208 10.52 14.97 -5.77
N ALA A 209 10.62 13.74 -6.31
CA ALA A 209 9.99 12.58 -5.69
C ALA A 209 10.65 12.20 -4.35
N VAL A 210 11.99 12.19 -4.29
CA VAL A 210 12.74 11.84 -3.08
C VAL A 210 12.63 12.94 -2.04
N GLU A 211 12.59 14.21 -2.43
CA GLU A 211 12.34 15.34 -1.52
C GLU A 211 10.99 15.18 -0.82
N LEU A 212 9.91 14.93 -1.57
CA LEU A 212 8.59 14.72 -0.99
C LEU A 212 8.58 13.55 0.01
N MET A 213 9.18 12.42 -0.36
CA MET A 213 9.28 11.24 0.51
C MET A 213 10.14 11.50 1.75
N TYR A 214 11.23 12.27 1.59
CA TYR A 214 12.10 12.67 2.69
C TYR A 214 11.38 13.57 3.67
N GLN A 215 10.61 14.55 3.20
CA GLN A 215 9.78 15.39 4.07
C GLN A 215 8.69 14.58 4.78
N GLN A 216 8.05 13.62 4.08
CA GLN A 216 7.11 12.70 4.72
C GLN A 216 7.78 11.87 5.83
N CYS A 217 8.96 11.30 5.56
CA CYS A 217 9.71 10.53 6.56
C CYS A 217 10.12 11.39 7.77
N LYS A 218 10.56 12.64 7.54
CA LYS A 218 10.83 13.61 8.61
C LYS A 218 9.59 13.91 9.44
N SER A 219 8.45 14.16 8.82
CA SER A 219 7.19 14.45 9.51
C SER A 219 6.66 13.27 10.31
N LEU A 220 6.90 12.03 9.87
CA LEU A 220 6.57 10.82 10.61
C LEU A 220 7.43 10.67 11.88
N GLY A 221 8.65 11.21 11.88
CA GLY A 221 9.58 11.15 12.99
C GLY A 221 10.36 9.82 13.07
N PRO A 222 11.46 9.81 13.84
CA PRO A 222 12.43 8.70 13.86
C PRO A 222 11.88 7.41 14.47
N THR A 223 10.78 7.48 15.23
CA THR A 223 10.12 6.30 15.82
C THR A 223 9.19 5.59 14.83
N ARG A 224 8.81 6.27 13.73
CA ARG A 224 7.88 5.76 12.72
C ARG A 224 8.52 5.62 11.35
N CYS A 225 9.54 6.38 10.99
CA CYS A 225 10.22 6.25 9.72
C CYS A 225 11.74 6.13 9.88
N LEU A 226 12.29 5.03 9.38
CA LEU A 226 13.73 4.80 9.29
C LEU A 226 14.19 4.98 7.84
N MET A 227 15.10 5.92 7.62
CA MET A 227 15.79 6.08 6.34
C MET A 227 16.93 5.06 6.22
N VAL A 228 16.90 4.26 5.15
CA VAL A 228 17.86 3.18 4.86
C VAL A 228 18.57 3.48 3.55
N ARG A 229 19.89 3.64 3.61
CA ARG A 229 20.72 3.80 2.39
C ARG A 229 20.96 2.44 1.76
N TYR A 230 20.66 2.32 0.47
CA TYR A 230 20.91 1.10 -0.31
C TYR A 230 22.38 0.70 -0.26
N GLU A 231 23.28 1.68 -0.37
CA GLU A 231 24.73 1.46 -0.37
C GLU A 231 25.20 0.88 0.96
N SER A 232 24.65 1.37 2.08
CA SER A 232 24.91 0.78 3.40
C SER A 232 24.35 -0.63 3.52
N LEU A 233 23.15 -0.89 2.99
CA LEU A 233 22.53 -2.22 3.00
C LEU A 233 23.35 -3.26 2.25
N VAL A 234 24.05 -2.88 1.16
CA VAL A 234 24.87 -3.84 0.39
C VAL A 234 26.33 -3.91 0.85
N LEU A 235 26.88 -2.85 1.42
CA LEU A 235 28.25 -2.81 1.95
C LEU A 235 28.34 -3.44 3.36
N TRP A 236 27.35 -3.18 4.20
CA TRP A 236 27.27 -3.63 5.60
C TRP A 236 25.88 -4.22 5.89
N PRO A 237 25.49 -5.33 5.23
CA PRO A 237 24.16 -5.90 5.33
C PRO A 237 23.80 -6.28 6.76
N ARG A 238 24.71 -6.91 7.51
CA ARG A 238 24.43 -7.40 8.87
C ARG A 238 24.11 -6.24 9.82
N GLU A 239 24.98 -5.23 9.87
CA GLU A 239 24.84 -4.05 10.72
C GLU A 239 23.59 -3.25 10.34
N THR A 240 23.34 -3.09 9.04
CA THR A 240 22.16 -2.40 8.53
C THR A 240 20.87 -3.15 8.91
N LEU A 241 20.85 -4.47 8.78
CA LEU A 241 19.70 -5.31 9.13
C LEU A 241 19.45 -5.37 10.64
N HIS A 242 20.49 -5.44 11.48
CA HIS A 242 20.32 -5.34 12.93
C HIS A 242 19.60 -4.05 13.32
N ARG A 243 20.03 -2.91 12.77
CA ARG A 243 19.39 -1.61 13.01
C ARG A 243 17.94 -1.60 12.51
N ILE A 244 17.66 -2.23 11.37
CA ILE A 244 16.30 -2.31 10.80
C ILE A 244 15.40 -3.18 11.68
N LEU A 245 15.82 -4.38 12.07
CA LEU A 245 15.02 -5.29 12.88
C LEU A 245 14.78 -4.72 14.29
N ALA A 246 15.80 -4.11 14.90
CA ALA A 246 15.65 -3.37 16.14
C ALA A 246 14.63 -2.23 16.01
N PHE A 247 14.71 -1.43 14.93
CA PHE A 247 13.72 -0.39 14.65
C PHE A 247 12.31 -0.96 14.45
N LEU A 248 12.15 -2.16 13.91
CA LEU A 248 10.85 -2.80 13.66
C LEU A 248 10.30 -3.57 14.86
N ASP A 249 11.03 -3.63 15.97
CA ASP A 249 10.75 -4.49 17.14
C ASP A 249 10.66 -5.98 16.73
N LEU A 250 11.62 -6.44 15.92
CA LEU A 250 11.76 -7.83 15.49
C LEU A 250 13.06 -8.42 16.04
N PRO A 251 13.06 -9.70 16.47
CA PRO A 251 14.29 -10.39 16.86
C PRO A 251 15.23 -10.53 15.66
N TRP A 252 16.52 -10.77 15.92
CA TRP A 252 17.43 -11.16 14.85
C TRP A 252 17.07 -12.55 14.32
N ASP A 253 17.01 -12.68 13.00
CA ASP A 253 16.88 -13.95 12.28
C ASP A 253 17.95 -14.00 11.19
N GLU A 254 18.84 -15.00 11.24
CA GLU A 254 19.94 -15.14 10.29
C GLU A 254 19.45 -15.34 8.84
N ALA A 255 18.21 -15.78 8.64
CA ALA A 255 17.61 -15.95 7.33
C ALA A 255 17.59 -14.66 6.49
N VAL A 256 17.54 -13.48 7.13
CA VAL A 256 17.56 -12.17 6.45
C VAL A 256 18.85 -11.90 5.68
N MET A 257 19.95 -12.58 6.03
CA MET A 257 21.23 -12.52 5.32
C MET A 257 21.27 -13.44 4.10
N HIS A 258 20.28 -14.32 3.96
CA HIS A 258 20.28 -15.44 3.01
C HIS A 258 18.98 -15.53 2.19
N HIS A 259 18.37 -14.38 1.88
CA HIS A 259 17.10 -14.30 1.15
C HIS A 259 17.07 -15.11 -0.16
N GLU A 260 18.21 -15.26 -0.84
CA GLU A 260 18.34 -16.03 -2.07
C GLU A 260 18.01 -17.51 -1.90
N ARG A 261 18.13 -18.05 -0.67
CA ARG A 261 17.82 -19.45 -0.35
C ARG A 261 16.32 -19.70 -0.17
N TYR A 262 15.54 -18.64 0.02
CA TYR A 262 14.12 -18.67 0.33
C TYR A 262 13.24 -18.24 -0.86
N ILE A 263 13.83 -17.99 -2.03
CA ILE A 263 13.08 -17.58 -3.23
C ILE A 263 12.03 -18.62 -3.61
N ASN A 264 10.78 -18.18 -3.68
CA ASN A 264 9.60 -18.99 -4.02
C ASN A 264 9.43 -20.27 -3.17
N GLN A 265 10.02 -20.30 -1.97
CA GLN A 265 9.76 -21.33 -0.97
C GLN A 265 8.47 -20.99 -0.18
N PRO A 266 7.77 -21.98 0.39
CA PRO A 266 6.67 -21.73 1.33
C PRO A 266 7.13 -20.82 2.47
N ASN A 267 6.35 -19.79 2.79
CA ASN A 267 6.69 -18.77 3.79
C ASN A 267 8.05 -18.08 3.58
N GLY A 268 8.56 -18.06 2.35
CA GLY A 268 9.77 -17.36 1.96
C GLY A 268 9.50 -16.17 1.05
N VAL A 269 10.41 -15.94 0.10
CA VAL A 269 10.41 -14.75 -0.76
C VAL A 269 9.65 -15.00 -2.04
N ALA A 270 8.36 -14.63 -2.08
CA ALA A 270 7.56 -14.70 -3.31
C ALA A 270 7.99 -13.60 -4.32
N LEU A 271 8.37 -14.00 -5.54
CA LEU A 271 8.73 -13.07 -6.62
C LEU A 271 7.68 -13.08 -7.74
N SER A 272 7.42 -11.91 -8.33
CA SER A 272 6.65 -11.81 -9.58
C SER A 272 7.61 -11.90 -10.77
N ASN A 273 7.29 -12.74 -11.76
CA ASN A 273 8.08 -12.84 -13.00
C ASN A 273 8.00 -11.59 -13.88
N VAL A 274 7.07 -10.66 -13.62
CA VAL A 274 6.93 -9.39 -14.37
C VAL A 274 7.43 -8.17 -13.61
N GLU A 275 7.86 -8.31 -12.36
CA GLU A 275 8.55 -7.24 -11.63
C GLU A 275 9.97 -7.04 -12.17
N ARG A 276 10.34 -5.78 -12.46
CA ARG A 276 11.63 -5.43 -13.10
C ARG A 276 12.87 -5.66 -12.22
N SER A 277 12.67 -6.00 -10.95
CA SER A 277 13.74 -6.26 -9.98
C SER A 277 14.02 -7.75 -9.77
N SER A 278 13.14 -8.64 -10.23
CA SER A 278 13.16 -10.06 -9.86
C SER A 278 14.43 -10.77 -10.31
N ASP A 279 14.93 -10.49 -11.52
CA ASP A 279 16.19 -11.04 -12.05
C ASP A 279 17.42 -10.63 -11.23
N GLN A 280 17.36 -9.54 -10.46
CA GLN A 280 18.46 -9.12 -9.61
C GLN A 280 18.36 -9.68 -8.18
N VAL A 281 17.13 -9.80 -7.65
CA VAL A 281 16.84 -10.22 -6.26
C VAL A 281 16.97 -11.73 -6.05
N VAL A 282 16.96 -12.53 -7.12
CA VAL A 282 17.29 -13.96 -7.01
C VAL A 282 18.76 -14.23 -6.65
N ARG A 283 19.63 -13.22 -6.72
CA ARG A 283 21.06 -13.34 -6.41
C ARG A 283 21.32 -12.88 -4.98
N PRO A 284 22.34 -13.43 -4.30
CA PRO A 284 22.80 -12.92 -3.01
C PRO A 284 23.10 -11.41 -3.06
N VAL A 285 23.13 -10.75 -1.90
CA VAL A 285 23.60 -9.37 -1.78
C VAL A 285 24.99 -9.25 -2.43
N ASN A 286 25.14 -8.30 -3.35
CA ASN A 286 26.36 -8.09 -4.13
C ASN A 286 26.56 -6.60 -4.42
N LEU A 287 27.79 -6.27 -4.82
CA LEU A 287 28.23 -4.89 -5.04
C LEU A 287 28.11 -4.43 -6.50
N ASP A 288 27.68 -5.31 -7.41
CA ASP A 288 27.69 -5.09 -8.87
C ASP A 288 26.98 -3.80 -9.32
N ALA A 289 26.08 -3.25 -8.51
CA ALA A 289 25.21 -2.14 -8.90
C ALA A 289 25.56 -0.82 -8.20
N LEU A 290 26.61 -0.76 -7.37
CA LEU A 290 26.97 0.47 -6.66
C LEU A 290 27.30 1.63 -7.61
N ASP A 291 28.14 1.38 -8.60
CA ASP A 291 28.81 2.42 -9.41
C ASP A 291 28.62 2.25 -10.93
N LYS A 292 27.75 1.34 -11.39
CA LYS A 292 27.44 1.12 -12.82
C LYS A 292 27.05 2.38 -13.60
N TRP A 293 26.58 3.41 -12.91
CA TRP A 293 26.18 4.69 -13.50
C TRP A 293 27.38 5.59 -13.86
N VAL A 294 28.55 5.33 -13.29
CA VAL A 294 29.76 6.14 -13.49
C VAL A 294 30.15 6.11 -14.97
N GLY A 295 30.37 7.30 -15.52
CA GLY A 295 30.68 7.49 -16.94
C GLY A 295 29.48 7.44 -17.90
N GLN A 296 28.28 7.10 -17.41
CA GLN A 296 27.08 6.95 -18.25
C GLN A 296 26.24 8.25 -18.35
N ILE A 297 26.45 9.19 -17.43
CA ILE A 297 25.70 10.45 -17.38
C ILE A 297 26.39 11.47 -18.31
N PRO A 298 25.65 12.12 -19.24
CA PRO A 298 26.16 13.16 -20.13
C PRO A 298 26.89 14.30 -19.40
N ALA A 299 27.92 14.86 -20.03
CA ALA A 299 28.79 15.84 -19.39
C ALA A 299 28.05 17.12 -18.96
N ASP A 300 27.09 17.60 -19.75
CA ASP A 300 26.25 18.76 -19.43
C ASP A 300 25.38 18.49 -18.19
N VAL A 301 24.82 17.28 -18.08
CA VAL A 301 24.00 16.89 -16.92
C VAL A 301 24.87 16.75 -15.67
N ARG A 302 26.11 16.28 -15.80
CA ARG A 302 27.07 16.23 -14.68
C ARG A 302 27.47 17.63 -14.22
N ALA A 303 27.67 18.57 -15.15
CA ALA A 303 28.01 19.95 -14.83
C ALA A 303 26.91 20.65 -14.00
N ASP A 304 25.65 20.28 -14.22
CA ASP A 304 24.50 20.87 -13.51
C ASP A 304 23.98 20.00 -12.36
N MET A 305 24.72 18.96 -11.94
CA MET A 305 24.21 17.92 -11.04
C MET A 305 23.66 18.47 -9.71
N ALA A 306 24.37 19.43 -9.10
CA ALA A 306 23.95 20.03 -7.83
C ALA A 306 22.66 20.88 -7.96
N GLU A 307 22.43 21.50 -9.12
CA GLU A 307 21.22 22.27 -9.40
C GLU A 307 20.04 21.34 -9.73
N LEU A 308 20.27 20.31 -10.53
CA LEU A 308 19.24 19.35 -10.94
C LEU A 308 18.75 18.46 -9.80
N ALA A 309 19.67 18.12 -8.88
CA ALA A 309 19.46 17.12 -7.84
C ALA A 309 20.03 17.54 -6.48
N PRO A 310 19.60 18.69 -5.90
CA PRO A 310 20.10 19.17 -4.60
C PRO A 310 19.88 18.18 -3.45
N MET A 311 18.90 17.27 -3.56
CA MET A 311 18.70 16.20 -2.58
C MET A 311 19.88 15.23 -2.48
N LEU A 312 20.77 15.15 -3.47
CA LEU A 312 22.02 14.39 -3.35
C LEU A 312 22.79 14.85 -2.10
N SER A 313 23.06 16.14 -1.99
CA SER A 313 23.77 16.72 -0.84
C SER A 313 23.00 16.53 0.46
N VAL A 314 21.68 16.74 0.46
CA VAL A 314 20.82 16.54 1.65
C VAL A 314 20.87 15.11 2.16
N LEU A 315 21.03 14.13 1.26
CA LEU A 315 21.07 12.70 1.56
C LEU A 315 22.51 12.18 1.76
N GLY A 316 23.52 13.07 1.76
CA GLY A 316 24.92 12.71 1.98
C GLY A 316 25.63 12.08 0.77
N TYR A 317 25.20 12.41 -0.44
CA TYR A 317 25.91 12.10 -1.68
C TYR A 317 26.52 13.40 -2.23
N ASP A 318 27.84 13.43 -2.37
CA ASP A 318 28.51 14.55 -3.04
C ASP A 318 28.05 14.59 -4.51
N PRO A 319 27.38 15.68 -4.96
CA PRO A 319 26.88 15.79 -6.33
C PRO A 319 28.01 15.89 -7.36
N TRP A 320 29.22 16.27 -6.95
CA TRP A 320 30.38 16.45 -7.84
C TRP A 320 31.28 15.21 -7.92
N ALA A 321 31.22 14.33 -6.93
CA ALA A 321 31.96 13.06 -6.94
C ALA A 321 31.36 12.04 -7.93
N ASN A 322 32.22 11.30 -8.64
CA ASN A 322 31.81 10.35 -9.70
C ASN A 322 32.68 9.07 -9.69
N PRO A 323 32.38 8.06 -8.83
CA PRO A 323 31.32 8.05 -7.81
C PRO A 323 31.77 8.70 -6.48
N PRO A 324 30.85 9.00 -5.56
CA PRO A 324 31.17 9.25 -4.16
C PRO A 324 31.79 8.02 -3.50
N ARG A 325 32.52 8.25 -2.41
CA ARG A 325 32.92 7.18 -1.49
C ARG A 325 31.73 6.68 -0.67
N TYR A 326 31.05 5.67 -1.18
CA TYR A 326 29.91 5.04 -0.49
C TYR A 326 30.29 4.36 0.83
N ASP A 327 31.57 4.00 0.99
CA ASP A 327 32.14 3.35 2.17
C ASP A 327 32.51 4.30 3.32
N ALA A 328 32.41 5.62 3.11
CA ALA A 328 32.97 6.60 4.04
C ALA A 328 32.17 6.79 5.35
N SER A 329 30.97 6.23 5.46
CA SER A 329 30.13 6.37 6.66
C SER A 329 29.40 5.04 6.95
N PRO A 330 30.08 4.08 7.59
CA PRO A 330 29.44 2.85 8.03
C PRO A 330 28.31 3.15 9.01
N PRO A 331 27.23 2.33 9.03
CA PRO A 331 26.26 2.39 10.11
C PRO A 331 26.96 2.14 11.46
N PRO A 332 26.45 2.71 12.56
CA PRO A 332 26.97 2.39 13.89
C PRO A 332 26.89 0.87 14.11
N ALA A 333 27.91 0.32 14.76
CA ALA A 333 27.93 -1.10 15.12
C ALA A 333 26.69 -1.43 15.98
N PRO A 334 26.10 -2.63 15.85
CA PRO A 334 25.02 -3.04 16.74
C PRO A 334 25.51 -3.02 18.19
N ASP A 335 24.69 -2.52 19.10
CA ASP A 335 24.97 -2.61 20.53
C ASP A 335 25.05 -4.10 20.90
N THR A 336 26.24 -4.55 21.32
CA THR A 336 26.44 -5.88 21.87
C THR A 336 25.87 -5.89 23.28
N THR A 337 24.58 -6.19 23.42
CA THR A 337 23.95 -6.50 24.72
C THR A 337 23.50 -7.93 24.76
#